data_AF-A0A2L2Y9Z0-F1
#
_entry.id   AF-A0A2L2Y9Z0-F1
#
_cell.length_a   1.000
_cell.length_b   1.000
_cell.length_c   1.000
_cell.angle_alpha   90.00
_cell.angle_beta   90.00
_cell.angle_gamma   90.00
#
_symmetry.space_group_name_H-M   'P 1'
#
loop_
_entity.id
_entity.type
_entity.pdbx_description
1 polymer ?
#
loop_
_entity_poly.entity_id
_entity_poly.type
_entity_poly.pdbx_seq_one_letter_code
_entity_poly.pdbx_strand_id
1 'polypeptide(L)'
;TYPPLQFKPVPLLTGKKIDYLVTLKQEIRSSFRESGYFIPPVSVKKDIERYTDKYQPIHAADQIVWDKSLFPRELFEKPKKKRKIVKKPIVKKETAVVEKLQALEEKENTLDPDEEEEEGAENVEEYEDEEMEEENDYATSYFDNGENYLDDEDDNLDDGYE
;
A
#
# COMPACT_ATOMS: atom_id res chain seq x y z
N THR A 1 -10.06 -36.57 16.41
CA THR A 1 -9.25 -37.68 15.86
C THR A 1 -10.05 -38.39 14.79
N TYR A 2 -9.45 -38.69 13.64
CA TYR A 2 -10.13 -39.37 12.54
C TYR A 2 -10.10 -40.90 12.78
N PRO A 3 -11.22 -41.62 12.62
CA PRO A 3 -11.25 -43.08 12.82
C PRO A 3 -10.51 -43.82 11.69
N PRO A 4 -9.93 -45.01 11.97
CA PRO A 4 -9.22 -45.79 10.95
C PRO A 4 -10.18 -46.30 9.87
N LEU A 5 -9.80 -46.11 8.60
CA LEU A 5 -10.52 -46.62 7.45
C LEU A 5 -10.27 -48.12 7.27
N GLN A 6 -11.32 -48.88 6.99
CA GLN A 6 -11.21 -50.33 6.73
C GLN A 6 -10.62 -50.64 5.36
N PHE A 7 -10.74 -49.72 4.39
CA PHE A 7 -10.29 -49.90 3.01
C PHE A 7 -9.46 -48.71 2.54
N LYS A 8 -8.44 -48.99 1.73
CA LYS A 8 -7.63 -47.98 1.06
C LYS A 8 -8.29 -47.54 -0.25
N PRO A 9 -8.10 -46.29 -0.70
CA PRO A 9 -8.62 -45.81 -1.97
C PRO A 9 -8.01 -46.58 -3.15
N VAL A 10 -8.75 -46.64 -4.25
CA VAL A 10 -8.31 -47.23 -5.52
C VAL A 10 -7.09 -46.46 -6.06
N PRO A 11 -6.05 -47.15 -6.57
CA PRO A 11 -4.89 -46.48 -7.14
C PRO A 11 -5.26 -45.66 -8.37
N LEU A 12 -4.48 -44.60 -8.63
CA LEU A 12 -4.69 -43.76 -9.81
C LEU A 12 -4.42 -44.54 -11.09
N LEU A 13 -5.25 -44.31 -12.09
CA LEU A 13 -5.04 -44.84 -13.43
C LEU A 13 -3.81 -44.19 -14.05
N THR A 14 -2.91 -45.00 -14.61
CA THR A 14 -1.68 -44.55 -15.26
C THR A 14 -1.76 -44.76 -16.77
N GLY A 15 -1.23 -43.82 -17.54
CA GLY A 15 -1.12 -43.95 -19.00
C GLY A 15 -1.07 -42.62 -19.73
N LYS A 16 -0.45 -42.63 -20.93
CA LYS A 16 -0.17 -41.42 -21.74
C LYS A 16 -1.39 -40.52 -21.97
N LYS A 17 -2.56 -41.11 -22.17
CA LYS A 17 -3.83 -40.35 -22.35
C LYS A 17 -4.20 -39.56 -21.10
N ILE A 18 -4.00 -40.14 -19.92
CA ILE A 18 -4.34 -39.51 -18.65
C ILE A 18 -3.35 -38.39 -18.35
N ASP A 19 -2.07 -38.64 -18.57
CA ASP A 19 -1.02 -37.63 -18.41
C ASP A 19 -1.30 -36.41 -19.29
N TYR A 20 -1.65 -36.63 -20.56
CA TYR A 20 -2.08 -35.58 -21.47
C TYR A 20 -3.28 -34.78 -20.94
N LEU A 21 -4.31 -35.45 -20.42
CA LEU A 21 -5.49 -34.78 -19.85
C LEU A 21 -5.14 -33.97 -18.60
N VAL A 22 -4.21 -34.46 -17.77
CA VAL A 22 -3.73 -33.74 -16.58
C VAL A 22 -3.00 -32.47 -17.00
N THR A 23 -2.08 -32.56 -17.97
CA THR A 23 -1.37 -31.40 -18.53
C THR A 23 -2.34 -30.39 -19.13
N LEU A 24 -3.27 -30.84 -19.98
CA LEU A 24 -4.29 -29.99 -20.58
C LEU A 24 -5.15 -29.29 -19.52
N LYS A 25 -5.54 -30.00 -18.46
CA LYS A 25 -6.29 -29.42 -17.35
C LYS A 25 -5.50 -28.33 -16.63
N GLN A 26 -4.18 -28.50 -16.47
CA GLN A 26 -3.32 -27.48 -15.88
C GLN A 26 -3.22 -26.25 -16.77
N GLU A 27 -3.02 -26.43 -18.08
CA GLU A 27 -2.95 -25.34 -19.05
C GLU A 27 -4.25 -24.53 -19.10
N ILE A 28 -5.40 -25.21 -19.15
CA ILE A 28 -6.72 -24.56 -19.13
C ILE A 28 -6.89 -23.71 -17.87
N ARG A 29 -6.45 -24.21 -16.71
CA ARG A 29 -6.51 -23.46 -15.45
C ARG A 29 -5.65 -22.20 -15.51
N SER A 30 -4.45 -22.28 -16.06
CA SER A 30 -3.57 -21.11 -16.24
C SER A 30 -4.18 -20.11 -17.21
N SER A 31 -4.66 -20.59 -18.36
CA SER A 31 -5.33 -19.77 -19.39
C SER A 31 -6.54 -19.02 -18.82
N PHE A 32 -7.38 -19.67 -18.01
CA PHE A 32 -8.50 -18.97 -17.38
C PHE A 32 -8.05 -17.89 -16.42
N ARG A 33 -6.99 -18.10 -15.63
CA ARG A 33 -6.47 -17.09 -14.69
C ARG A 33 -5.87 -15.88 -15.40
N GLU A 34 -5.25 -16.08 -16.55
CA GLU A 34 -4.68 -15.02 -17.38
C GLU A 34 -5.73 -14.31 -18.25
N SER A 35 -6.87 -14.96 -18.49
CA SER A 35 -7.96 -14.37 -19.26
C SER A 35 -8.55 -13.14 -18.55
N GLY A 36 -8.97 -12.14 -19.32
CA GLY A 36 -9.66 -10.99 -18.74
C GLY A 36 -11.04 -11.30 -18.14
N TYR A 37 -11.56 -12.52 -18.35
CA TYR A 37 -12.81 -12.98 -17.72
C TYR A 37 -12.61 -13.42 -16.27
N PHE A 38 -11.36 -13.57 -15.82
CA PHE A 38 -11.05 -13.81 -14.42
C PHE A 38 -11.15 -12.50 -13.64
N ILE A 39 -12.18 -12.39 -12.80
CA ILE A 39 -12.41 -11.22 -11.95
C ILE A 39 -11.74 -11.48 -10.58
N PRO A 40 -10.63 -10.80 -10.25
CA PRO A 40 -10.01 -10.95 -8.94
C PRO A 40 -10.90 -10.34 -7.85
N PRO A 41 -10.74 -10.76 -6.59
CA PRO A 41 -11.41 -10.09 -5.48
C PRO A 41 -11.03 -8.61 -5.44
N VAL A 42 -11.97 -7.76 -5.02
CA VAL A 42 -11.76 -6.30 -4.94
C VAL A 42 -10.56 -6.02 -4.05
N SER A 43 -9.49 -5.45 -4.62
CA SER A 43 -8.35 -5.00 -3.83
C SER A 43 -8.77 -3.78 -3.02
N VAL A 44 -8.54 -3.85 -1.71
CA VAL A 44 -8.64 -2.66 -0.85
C VAL A 44 -7.58 -1.66 -1.29
N LYS A 45 -7.96 -0.38 -1.34
CA LYS A 45 -7.01 0.70 -1.66
C LYS A 45 -5.90 0.68 -0.61
N LYS A 46 -4.65 0.72 -1.08
CA LYS A 46 -3.48 0.85 -0.20
C LYS A 46 -3.57 2.19 0.55
N ASP A 47 -3.03 2.22 1.75
CA ASP A 47 -3.11 3.40 2.64
C ASP A 47 -2.36 4.62 2.09
N ILE A 48 -1.32 4.39 1.27
CA ILE A 48 -0.43 5.40 0.73
C ILE A 48 -0.28 5.19 -0.77
N GLU A 49 -0.37 6.28 -1.54
CA GLU A 49 -0.09 6.29 -2.98
C GLU A 49 1.42 6.14 -3.22
N ARG A 50 1.82 5.13 -3.99
CA ARG A 50 3.24 4.89 -4.31
C ARG A 50 3.50 5.24 -5.77
N TYR A 51 4.63 5.89 -6.05
CA TYR A 51 5.03 6.17 -7.43
C TYR A 51 5.16 4.90 -8.29
N THR A 52 5.51 3.77 -7.66
CA THR A 52 5.58 2.45 -8.29
C THR A 52 4.24 1.95 -8.84
N ASP A 53 3.10 2.44 -8.33
CA ASP A 53 1.79 2.05 -8.83
C ASP A 53 1.56 2.50 -10.28
N LYS A 54 2.28 3.54 -10.76
CA LYS A 54 2.20 4.02 -12.15
C LYS A 54 2.66 3.00 -13.20
N TYR A 55 3.49 2.04 -12.80
CA TYR A 55 4.05 1.02 -13.69
C TYR A 55 3.43 -0.36 -13.47
N GLN A 56 2.39 -0.47 -12.65
CA GLN A 56 1.68 -1.72 -12.49
C GLN A 56 0.95 -2.07 -13.80
N PRO A 57 1.01 -3.33 -14.25
CA PRO A 57 0.32 -3.74 -15.46
C PRO A 57 -1.19 -3.59 -15.29
N ILE A 58 -1.85 -3.11 -16.34
CA ILE A 58 -3.32 -3.02 -16.38
C ILE A 58 -3.88 -4.44 -16.35
N HIS A 59 -4.82 -4.70 -15.45
CA HIS A 59 -5.43 -6.01 -15.32
C HIS A 59 -6.12 -6.43 -16.62
N ALA A 60 -6.00 -7.69 -17.03
CA ALA A 60 -6.54 -8.18 -18.31
C ALA A 60 -8.06 -7.92 -18.43
N ALA A 61 -8.79 -7.95 -17.32
CA ALA A 61 -10.22 -7.64 -17.27
C ALA A 61 -10.56 -6.19 -17.69
N ASP A 62 -9.68 -5.23 -17.41
CA ASP A 62 -9.89 -3.82 -17.77
C ASP A 62 -9.69 -3.56 -19.26
N GLN A 63 -9.07 -4.51 -19.98
CA GLN A 63 -8.82 -4.42 -21.41
C GLN A 63 -9.99 -4.97 -22.26
N ILE A 64 -10.95 -5.67 -21.63
CA ILE A 64 -12.09 -6.25 -22.36
C ILE A 64 -13.08 -5.16 -22.78
N VAL A 65 -13.35 -5.08 -24.08
CA VAL A 65 -14.39 -4.22 -24.65
C VAL A 65 -15.69 -5.02 -24.79
N TRP A 66 -16.71 -4.60 -24.06
CA TRP A 66 -18.04 -5.22 -24.09
C TRP A 66 -18.96 -4.52 -25.09
N ASP A 67 -19.62 -5.30 -25.95
CA ASP A 67 -20.72 -4.79 -26.78
C ASP A 67 -21.98 -4.60 -25.91
N LYS A 68 -22.24 -3.35 -25.54
CA LYS A 68 -23.34 -2.98 -24.64
C LYS A 68 -24.73 -3.22 -25.22
N SER A 69 -24.84 -3.43 -26.54
CA SER A 69 -26.13 -3.69 -27.18
C SER A 69 -26.69 -5.08 -26.85
N LEU A 70 -25.81 -6.02 -26.52
CA LEU A 70 -26.17 -7.41 -26.19
C LEU A 70 -26.65 -7.59 -24.74
N PHE A 71 -26.47 -6.57 -23.91
CA PHE A 71 -26.71 -6.67 -22.48
C PHE A 71 -27.80 -5.70 -22.03
N PRO A 72 -28.53 -6.03 -20.96
CA PRO A 72 -29.44 -5.10 -20.31
C PRO A 72 -28.72 -3.81 -19.91
N ARG A 73 -29.43 -2.68 -20.03
CA ARG A 73 -28.85 -1.35 -19.82
C ARG A 73 -28.36 -1.17 -18.37
N GLU A 74 -29.05 -1.81 -17.42
CA GLU A 74 -28.81 -1.71 -15.97
C GLU A 74 -27.40 -2.13 -15.57
N LEU A 75 -26.76 -3.03 -16.32
CA LEU A 75 -25.39 -3.49 -16.03
C LEU A 75 -24.34 -2.38 -16.19
N PHE A 76 -24.62 -1.37 -17.02
CA PHE A 76 -23.70 -0.27 -17.31
C PHE A 76 -24.10 1.07 -16.68
N GLU A 77 -25.24 1.13 -15.99
CA GLU A 77 -25.68 2.35 -15.34
C GLU A 77 -24.88 2.61 -14.06
N LYS A 78 -24.05 3.66 -14.07
CA LYS A 78 -23.36 4.10 -12.85
C LYS A 78 -24.40 4.69 -11.87
N PRO A 79 -24.38 4.33 -10.58
CA PRO A 79 -25.26 4.94 -9.61
C PRO A 79 -24.98 6.45 -9.59
N LYS A 80 -26.05 7.26 -9.75
CA LYS A 80 -25.95 8.71 -9.70
C LYS A 80 -25.44 9.11 -8.31
N LYS A 81 -24.17 9.53 -8.21
CA LYS A 81 -23.62 10.07 -6.97
C LYS A 81 -24.50 11.24 -6.53
N LYS A 82 -25.11 11.14 -5.35
CA LYS A 82 -25.82 12.28 -4.75
C LYS A 82 -24.82 13.41 -4.63
N ARG A 83 -25.07 14.53 -5.32
CA ARG A 83 -24.23 15.73 -5.22
C ARG A 83 -24.19 16.11 -3.73
N LYS A 84 -23.01 16.08 -3.12
CA LYS A 84 -22.83 16.69 -1.80
C LYS A 84 -23.22 18.16 -1.98
N ILE A 85 -24.27 18.60 -1.30
CA ILE A 85 -24.59 20.02 -1.21
C ILE A 85 -23.42 20.65 -0.46
N VAL A 86 -22.48 21.25 -1.20
CA VAL A 86 -21.46 22.09 -0.61
C VAL A 86 -22.22 23.29 -0.06
N LYS A 87 -22.41 23.33 1.26
CA LYS A 87 -22.86 24.55 1.93
C LYS A 87 -21.78 25.59 1.62
N LYS A 88 -22.11 26.62 0.84
CA LYS A 88 -21.21 27.73 0.57
C LYS A 88 -20.74 28.28 1.94
N PRO A 89 -19.44 28.50 2.15
CA PRO A 89 -18.99 29.17 3.37
C PRO A 89 -19.67 30.55 3.40
N ILE A 90 -20.34 30.83 4.51
CA ILE A 90 -20.85 32.16 4.80
C ILE A 90 -19.60 33.04 4.92
N VAL A 91 -19.34 33.85 3.89
CA VAL A 91 -18.34 34.92 3.97
C VAL A 91 -18.83 35.84 5.08
N LYS A 92 -18.22 35.75 6.26
CA LYS A 92 -18.40 36.76 7.30
C LYS A 92 -17.84 38.04 6.71
N LYS A 93 -18.72 39.03 6.51
CA LYS A 93 -18.40 40.31 5.90
C LYS A 93 -17.19 40.92 6.61
N GLU A 94 -16.18 41.30 5.83
CA GLU A 94 -14.92 41.93 6.28
C GLU A 94 -15.18 43.16 7.17
N THR A 95 -16.34 43.80 7.03
CA THR A 95 -16.79 44.93 7.86
C THR A 95 -16.81 44.61 9.36
N ALA A 96 -17.14 43.39 9.76
CA ALA A 96 -17.17 42.99 11.17
C ALA A 96 -15.77 42.80 11.79
N VAL A 97 -14.75 42.62 10.95
CA VAL A 97 -13.35 42.54 11.40
C VAL A 97 -12.79 43.94 11.57
N VAL A 98 -13.07 44.85 10.63
CA VAL A 98 -12.62 46.25 10.71
C VAL A 98 -13.19 46.96 11.94
N GLU A 99 -14.49 46.80 12.21
CA GLU A 99 -15.13 47.38 13.42
C GLU A 99 -14.52 46.83 14.73
N LYS A 100 -14.14 45.54 14.75
CA LYS A 100 -13.46 44.94 15.90
C LYS A 100 -12.03 45.46 16.09
N LEU A 101 -11.32 45.71 14.99
CA LEU A 101 -9.96 46.25 15.05
C LEU A 101 -9.96 47.70 15.54
N GLN A 102 -10.90 48.54 15.08
CA GLN A 102 -11.05 49.90 15.60
C GLN A 102 -11.38 49.92 17.09
N ALA A 103 -12.28 49.04 17.55
CA ALA A 103 -12.60 48.94 18.98
C ALA A 103 -11.41 48.46 19.84
N LEU A 104 -10.49 47.67 19.28
CA LEU A 104 -9.26 47.27 19.95
C LEU A 104 -8.23 48.41 19.97
N GLU A 105 -8.09 49.16 18.88
CA GLU A 105 -7.19 50.31 18.79
C GLU A 105 -7.59 51.44 19.76
N GLU A 106 -8.89 51.72 19.90
CA GLU A 106 -9.39 52.66 20.90
C GLU A 106 -9.15 52.19 22.34
N LYS A 107 -9.21 50.87 22.57
CA LYS A 107 -8.94 50.27 23.87
C LYS A 107 -7.44 50.29 24.22
N GLU A 108 -6.57 50.08 23.23
CA GLU A 108 -5.10 50.19 23.39
C GLU A 108 -4.68 51.64 23.68
N ASN A 109 -5.30 52.62 23.03
CA ASN A 109 -4.96 54.03 23.19
C ASN A 109 -5.48 54.66 24.50
N THR A 110 -6.19 53.89 25.34
CA THR A 110 -6.74 54.34 26.64
C THR A 110 -6.18 53.59 27.83
N LEU A 111 -5.22 52.67 27.62
CA LEU A 111 -4.55 51.93 28.68
C LEU A 111 -3.13 52.49 28.87
N ASP A 112 -2.92 53.19 29.99
CA ASP A 112 -1.58 53.50 30.51
C ASP A 112 -0.78 52.19 30.70
N PRO A 113 0.55 52.19 30.44
CA PRO A 113 1.38 51.00 30.44
C PRO A 113 1.83 50.66 31.87
N ASP A 114 0.93 50.13 32.69
CA ASP A 114 1.29 49.49 33.95
C ASP A 114 0.18 48.51 34.32
N GLU A 115 0.36 47.25 33.89
CA GLU A 115 -0.16 45.98 34.45
C GLU A 115 -0.44 44.98 33.32
N GLU A 116 0.54 44.09 33.07
CA GLU A 116 0.36 42.62 33.09
C GLU A 116 1.58 41.94 32.42
N GLU A 117 2.47 41.47 33.29
CA GLU A 117 3.45 40.42 33.03
C GLU A 117 2.76 39.08 32.71
N GLU A 118 3.53 38.21 32.03
CA GLU A 118 3.37 36.75 31.89
C GLU A 118 2.37 36.21 30.87
N GLU A 119 2.85 35.90 29.66
CA GLU A 119 3.17 34.52 29.24
C GLU A 119 3.44 34.48 27.72
N GLY A 120 4.66 34.09 27.32
CA GLY A 120 4.93 33.80 25.92
C GLY A 120 6.40 33.88 25.49
N ALA A 121 7.28 33.09 26.11
CA ALA A 121 8.60 32.77 25.57
C ALA A 121 8.59 31.28 25.21
N GLU A 122 8.46 30.92 23.94
CA GLU A 122 9.52 30.87 22.92
C GLU A 122 10.02 29.43 22.78
N ASN A 123 9.76 28.93 21.58
CA ASN A 123 10.23 27.69 20.99
C ASN A 123 11.76 27.72 20.93
N VAL A 124 12.44 26.76 21.55
CA VAL A 124 13.86 26.48 21.32
C VAL A 124 13.97 25.03 20.85
N GLU A 125 14.08 24.87 19.53
CA GLU A 125 14.65 23.68 18.90
C GLU A 125 16.11 23.54 19.35
N GLU A 126 16.45 22.39 19.90
CA GLU A 126 17.84 21.93 20.02
C GLU A 126 17.90 20.54 19.37
N TYR A 127 18.32 20.50 18.10
CA TYR A 127 18.69 19.26 17.44
C TYR A 127 20.13 18.93 17.87
N GLU A 128 20.28 17.83 18.61
CA GLU A 128 21.57 17.25 18.95
C GLU A 128 22.04 16.42 17.75
N ASP A 129 23.00 16.97 17.01
CA ASP A 129 23.72 16.35 15.90
C ASP A 129 24.75 15.37 16.46
N GLU A 130 24.30 14.16 16.84
CA GLU A 130 25.21 13.07 17.23
C GLU A 130 25.74 12.36 15.98
N GLU A 131 26.97 12.76 15.65
CA GLU A 131 27.92 12.28 14.65
C GLU A 131 28.19 10.75 14.76
N MET A 132 27.22 9.93 14.34
CA MET A 132 27.25 8.45 14.42
C MET A 132 27.60 7.75 13.09
N GLU A 133 28.26 8.45 12.14
CA GLU A 133 28.41 7.96 10.76
C GLU A 133 29.74 7.24 10.42
N GLU A 134 30.68 7.08 11.37
CA GLU A 134 31.99 6.45 11.08
C GLU A 134 32.18 5.01 11.60
N GLU A 135 31.17 4.38 12.23
CA GLU A 135 31.27 3.00 12.73
C GLU A 135 30.55 1.94 11.86
N ASN A 136 29.94 2.36 10.76
CA ASN A 136 29.33 1.40 9.83
C ASN A 136 30.41 0.84 8.90
N ASP A 137 30.71 -0.45 9.04
CA ASP A 137 31.59 -1.27 8.16
C ASP A 137 31.19 -1.26 6.67
N TYR A 138 30.16 -0.50 6.31
CA TYR A 138 29.64 -0.28 4.97
C TYR A 138 30.71 0.24 4.01
N ALA A 139 31.56 1.20 4.43
CA ALA A 139 32.63 1.71 3.56
C ALA A 139 33.67 0.62 3.24
N THR A 140 33.93 -0.28 4.19
CA THR A 140 34.92 -1.36 4.09
C THR A 140 34.40 -2.54 3.26
N SER A 141 33.09 -2.79 3.28
CA SER A 141 32.44 -3.93 2.62
C SER A 141 31.79 -3.61 1.26
N TYR A 142 31.65 -2.33 0.89
CA TYR A 142 30.96 -1.94 -0.36
C TYR A 142 31.64 -2.41 -1.66
N PHE A 143 32.95 -2.66 -1.63
CA PHE A 143 33.72 -3.17 -2.77
C PHE A 143 34.23 -4.61 -2.59
N ASP A 144 33.89 -5.26 -1.47
CA ASP A 144 34.26 -6.66 -1.27
C ASP A 144 33.15 -7.56 -1.84
N ASN A 145 33.50 -8.37 -2.83
CA ASN A 145 32.55 -9.16 -3.62
C ASN A 145 32.02 -10.39 -2.83
N GLY A 146 32.31 -10.48 -1.53
CA GLY A 146 32.02 -11.65 -0.71
C GLY A 146 32.93 -12.84 -1.02
N GLU A 147 34.10 -12.62 -1.63
CA GLU A 147 35.06 -13.69 -1.94
C GLU A 147 35.69 -14.29 -0.67
N ASN A 148 35.65 -13.58 0.46
CA ASN A 148 36.20 -14.02 1.75
C ASN A 148 35.24 -14.90 2.59
N TYR A 149 34.02 -15.18 2.11
CA TYR A 149 33.04 -16.04 2.81
C TYR A 149 33.35 -17.54 2.72
N LEU A 150 34.36 -17.94 1.95
CA LEU A 150 34.67 -19.34 1.66
C LEU A 150 36.02 -19.82 2.22
N ASP A 151 36.81 -18.96 2.86
CA ASP A 151 38.20 -19.29 3.26
C ASP A 151 38.33 -19.73 4.72
N ASP A 152 37.34 -19.48 5.57
CA ASP A 152 37.38 -19.90 6.98
C ASP A 152 36.08 -20.63 7.36
N GLU A 153 36.23 -21.93 7.62
CA GLU A 153 35.28 -22.86 8.28
C GLU A 153 34.37 -23.74 7.38
N ASP A 154 34.97 -24.67 6.63
CA ASP A 154 34.32 -25.96 6.28
C ASP A 154 35.21 -27.16 6.65
N ASP A 155 35.58 -27.22 7.94
CA ASP A 155 36.31 -28.34 8.56
C ASP A 155 35.39 -29.11 9.52
N ASN A 156 34.20 -29.54 9.06
CA ASN A 156 33.41 -30.57 9.76
C ASN A 156 32.78 -31.56 8.76
N LEU A 157 33.67 -32.38 8.20
CA LEU A 157 33.39 -33.65 7.57
C LEU A 157 32.69 -34.58 8.59
N ASP A 158 31.35 -34.72 8.54
CA ASP A 158 30.60 -35.74 9.29
C ASP A 158 30.29 -36.93 8.38
N ASP A 159 31.09 -37.96 8.57
CA ASP A 159 31.10 -39.28 8.00
C ASP A 159 30.05 -40.18 8.67
N GLY A 160 28.96 -40.47 7.96
CA GLY A 160 27.88 -41.33 8.45
C GLY A 160 27.27 -42.24 7.39
N TYR A 161 28.05 -43.20 6.88
CA TYR A 161 27.52 -44.42 6.24
C TYR A 161 27.79 -45.63 7.15
N GLU A 162 26.75 -46.15 7.81
CA GLU A 162 26.44 -47.59 7.90
C GLU A 162 24.98 -47.83 8.36
#